data_AF-A0A926TW01-F1
#
_entry.id   AF-A0A926TW01-F1
#
_cell.length_a   1.000
_cell.length_b   1.000
_cell.length_c   1.000
_cell.angle_alpha   90.00
_cell.angle_beta   90.00
_cell.angle_gamma   90.00
#
_symmetry.space_group_name_H-M   'P 1'
#
loop_
_entity.id
_entity.type
_entity.pdbx_description
1 polymer ?
#
loop_
_entity_poly.entity_id
_entity_poly.type
_entity_poly.pdbx_seq_one_letter_code
_entity_poly.pdbx_strand_id
1 'polypeptide(L)' 'MQLKYFVTYLSTAPVLATITLVTIAVLLSYFVYFVPDRLFFPA' A
#
# COMPACT_ATOMS: atom_id res chain seq x y z
N MET A 1 -15.30 -18.44 16.70
CA MET A 1 -16.14 -17.94 15.59
C MET A 1 -15.89 -16.46 15.25
N GLN A 2 -15.63 -15.59 16.23
CA GLN A 2 -15.41 -14.15 16.02
C GLN A 2 -14.24 -13.79 15.07
N LEU A 3 -13.11 -14.50 15.17
CA LEU A 3 -11.95 -14.27 14.29
C LEU A 3 -12.27 -14.49 12.80
N LYS A 4 -13.15 -15.46 12.48
CA LYS A 4 -13.55 -15.76 11.10
C LYS A 4 -14.27 -14.57 10.46
N TYR A 5 -15.24 -13.98 11.17
CA TYR A 5 -15.98 -12.82 10.68
C TYR A 5 -15.10 -11.57 10.58
N PHE A 6 -14.13 -11.43 11.49
CA PHE A 6 -13.15 -10.35 11.43
C PHE A 6 -12.28 -10.46 10.17
N VAL A 7 -11.77 -11.66 9.84
CA VAL A 7 -11.02 -11.88 8.60
C VAL A 7 -11.91 -11.66 7.37
N THR A 8 -13.17 -12.10 7.39
CA THR A 8 -14.12 -11.82 6.30
C THR A 8 -14.34 -10.32 6.09
N TYR A 9 -14.43 -9.54 7.17
CA TYR A 9 -14.51 -8.08 7.10
C TYR A 9 -13.24 -7.46 6.50
N LEU A 10 -12.05 -7.90 6.94
CA LEU A 10 -10.78 -7.46 6.37
C LEU A 10 -10.66 -7.78 4.87
N SER A 11 -11.27 -8.87 4.42
CA SER A 11 -11.31 -9.27 3.01
C SER A 11 -12.37 -8.53 2.18
N THR A 12 -13.10 -7.57 2.74
CA THR A 12 -14.04 -6.76 1.95
C THR A 12 -13.28 -5.83 1.00
N ALA A 13 -13.84 -5.61 -0.20
CA ALA A 13 -13.23 -4.79 -1.24
C ALA A 13 -12.73 -3.41 -0.76
N PRO A 14 -13.49 -2.60 0.00
CA PRO A 14 -13.00 -1.30 0.46
C PRO A 14 -11.83 -1.42 1.45
N VAL A 15 -11.82 -2.43 2.32
CA VAL A 15 -10.75 -2.62 3.30
C VAL A 15 -9.47 -3.08 2.61
N LEU A 16 -9.56 -4.07 1.73
CA LEU A 16 -8.42 -4.51 0.91
C LEU A 16 -7.88 -3.39 0.01
N ALA A 17 -8.77 -2.60 -0.60
CA ALA A 17 -8.36 -1.45 -1.42
C ALA A 17 -7.57 -0.44 -0.57
N THR A 18 -8.06 -0.12 0.63
CA THR A 18 -7.36 0.80 1.54
C THR A 18 -5.98 0.26 1.93
N ILE A 19 -5.89 -0.99 2.38
CA ILE A 19 -4.62 -1.62 2.76
C ILE A 19 -3.63 -1.63 1.60
N THR A 20 -4.11 -1.97 0.39
CA THR A 20 -3.28 -2.02 -0.82
C THR A 20 -2.78 -0.63 -1.20
N LEU A 21 -3.66 0.36 -1.25
CA LEU A 21 -3.30 1.73 -1.62
C LEU A 21 -2.36 2.37 -0.59
N VAL A 22 -2.58 2.13 0.70
CA VAL A 22 -1.66 2.58 1.76
C VAL A 22 -0.28 1.93 1.59
N THR A 23 -0.23 0.63 1.30
CA THR A 23 1.04 -0.07 1.06
C THR A 23 1.79 0.51 -0.13
N ILE A 24 1.09 0.75 -1.26
CA ILE A 24 1.66 1.38 -2.45
C ILE A 24 2.15 2.80 -2.14
N ALA A 25 1.34 3.60 -1.44
CA ALA A 25 1.69 4.97 -1.09
C ALA A 25 2.93 5.04 -0.20
N VAL A 26 3.05 4.14 0.79
CA VAL A 26 4.23 4.04 1.65
C VAL A 26 5.46 3.67 0.84
N LEU A 27 5.37 2.65 -0.04
CA LEU A 27 6.48 2.24 -0.89
C LEU A 27 6.96 3.38 -1.80
N LEU A 28 6.03 4.08 -2.45
CA LEU A 28 6.35 5.22 -3.32
C LEU A 28 6.95 6.38 -2.51
N SER A 29 6.43 6.65 -1.32
CA SER A 29 6.95 7.71 -0.44
C SER A 29 8.40 7.42 -0.04
N TYR A 30 8.70 6.16 0.33
CA TYR A 30 10.07 5.76 0.62
C TYR A 30 10.97 5.83 -0.62
N PHE A 31 10.48 5.43 -1.79
CA PHE A 31 11.24 5.55 -3.04
C PHE A 31 11.63 7.00 -3.32
N VAL A 32 10.68 7.94 -3.21
CA VAL A 32 10.94 9.37 -3.38
C VAL A 32 11.88 9.92 -2.31
N TYR A 33 11.76 9.44 -1.06
CA TYR A 33 12.64 9.85 0.03
C TYR A 33 14.10 9.43 -0.17
N PHE A 34 14.33 8.16 -0.54
CA PHE A 34 15.68 7.62 -0.72
C PHE A 34 16.31 8.01 -2.05
N VAL A 35 15.48 8.26 -3.06
CA VAL A 35 15.89 8.55 -4.42
C VAL A 35 15.15 9.79 -4.90
N PRO A 36 15.42 10.95 -4.28
CA PRO A 36 14.76 12.19 -4.66
C PRO A 36 15.17 12.58 -6.09
N ASP A 37 14.26 13.29 -6.77
CA ASP A 37 14.52 13.96 -8.05
C ASP A 37 14.91 13.08 -9.25
N ARG A 38 14.55 11.78 -9.23
CA ARG A 38 14.64 10.92 -10.43
C ARG A 38 13.54 11.26 -11.44
N LEU A 39 13.77 12.35 -12.18
CA LEU A 39 12.94 12.75 -13.31
C LEU A 39 13.15 11.82 -14.53
N PHE A 40 14.36 11.28 -14.68
CA PHE A 40 14.75 10.35 -15.75
C PHE A 40 15.64 9.22 -15.21
N PHE A 41 15.75 8.13 -15.96
CA PHE A 41 16.69 7.06 -15.63
C PHE A 41 18.13 7.52 -15.95
N PRO A 42 19.10 7.41 -15.02
CA PRO A 42 20.48 7.74 -15.32
C PRO A 42 21.03 6.78 -16.38
N ALA A 43 21.63 7.34 -17.44
CA ALA A 43 22.27 6.60 -18.52
C ALA A 43 23.59 5.93 -18.08
#